data_AF-A0A1W4X709-F1
#
_entry.id   AF-A0A1W4X709-F1
#
_cell.length_a   1.000
_cell.length_b   1.000
_cell.length_c   1.000
_cell.angle_alpha   90.00
_cell.angle_beta   90.00
_cell.angle_gamma   90.00
#
_symmetry.space_group_name_H-M   'P 1'
#
loop_
_entity.id
_entity.type
_entity.pdbx_description
1 polymer ?
#
loop_
_entity_poly.entity_id
_entity_poly.type
_entity_poly.pdbx_seq_one_letter_code
_entity_poly.pdbx_strand_id
1 'polypeptide(L)'
;MLIRVVIFSSKLKNCLLKITYRQTRLLQKSNRLCSQFFRKNEMSWPILILIFEIVSFLKSATVAQLYQDVSSHSKTIFPRHYVKEVRPPTRFGKPVEVKFSMNVVDINSINVEDMDFRMDMFLKQEWVDSRLEIPEELFDNEDEYVTLPTELLDDLWQPDLYFLNSKVVEIATLTHKFSSVSLYKNKTVHYSARMHAIVACQMEFLYYPMDIQTCPVNVESFTYNNQKMTLKWASAGVSVSPELKLLQYHIGQPLELQEQNVFTNEKGGNFSRLVVYFRFERQIGHHLIQTFAPSTLVVMLSWSSFWLGLDAVPGRVTLLVTCMLTLVTMFTGLRTDIPPVAYVKALDLWMAICMLFVFAALAEFIIVRVLQENYQLTKKQRNSNSRVETAMTPWYINRNDQKVRECKGEGFVRLSWTNKNGEEKILWCEIDRFSRSIFPAFFILFMSIYWPLLVLR
;
A
#
# COMPACT_ATOMS: atom_id res chain seq x y z
N MET A 1 26.73 10.49 -31.50
CA MET A 1 26.44 9.04 -31.61
C MET A 1 26.68 8.53 -33.04
N LEU A 2 27.87 8.78 -33.63
CA LEU A 2 28.24 8.27 -34.97
C LEU A 2 29.76 8.08 -35.15
N ILE A 3 30.53 8.06 -34.06
CA ILE A 3 32.01 7.89 -34.09
C ILE A 3 32.49 6.65 -33.29
N ARG A 4 31.61 5.96 -32.56
CA ARG A 4 31.97 4.70 -31.86
C ARG A 4 31.71 3.41 -32.65
N VAL A 5 31.02 3.47 -33.79
CA VAL A 5 30.74 2.30 -34.64
C VAL A 5 31.90 1.99 -35.60
N VAL A 6 32.77 2.96 -35.90
CA VAL A 6 33.88 2.79 -36.85
C VAL A 6 35.11 2.09 -36.22
N ILE A 7 35.27 2.11 -34.89
CA ILE A 7 36.43 1.52 -34.22
C ILE A 7 36.25 0.00 -33.98
N PHE A 8 35.01 -0.51 -33.90
CA PHE A 8 34.76 -1.94 -33.67
C PHE A 8 34.90 -2.80 -34.95
N SER A 9 34.66 -2.21 -36.14
CA SER A 9 34.83 -2.87 -37.44
C SER A 9 36.31 -3.09 -37.82
N SER A 10 37.22 -2.26 -37.31
CA SER A 10 38.66 -2.33 -37.59
C SER A 10 39.37 -3.47 -36.81
N LYS A 11 38.95 -3.77 -35.58
CA LYS A 11 39.54 -4.87 -34.78
C LYS A 11 39.07 -6.26 -35.19
N LEU A 12 37.85 -6.40 -35.75
CA LEU A 12 37.34 -7.69 -36.23
C LEU A 12 38.05 -8.15 -37.52
N LYS A 13 38.37 -7.22 -38.43
CA LYS A 13 39.11 -7.52 -39.67
C LYS A 13 40.54 -8.01 -39.42
N ASN A 14 41.24 -7.46 -38.41
CA ASN A 14 42.60 -7.87 -38.08
C ASN A 14 42.70 -9.23 -37.35
N CYS A 15 41.63 -9.68 -36.70
CA CYS A 15 41.58 -11.01 -36.06
C CYS A 15 41.31 -12.13 -37.09
N LEU A 16 40.39 -11.88 -38.03
CA LEU A 16 40.08 -12.80 -39.13
C LEU A 16 41.25 -12.97 -40.13
N LEU A 17 42.06 -11.92 -40.35
CA LEU A 17 43.27 -11.97 -41.17
C LEU A 17 44.45 -12.73 -40.52
N LYS A 18 44.51 -12.81 -39.18
CA LYS A 18 45.55 -13.59 -38.48
C LYS A 18 45.27 -15.09 -38.47
N ILE A 19 44.00 -15.50 -38.51
CA ILE A 19 43.61 -16.92 -38.53
C ILE A 19 43.81 -17.51 -39.95
N THR A 20 43.55 -16.74 -41.00
CA THR A 20 43.75 -17.17 -42.40
C THR A 20 45.24 -17.26 -42.80
N TYR A 21 46.13 -16.49 -42.18
CA TYR A 21 47.58 -16.56 -42.46
C TYR A 21 48.28 -17.77 -41.81
N ARG A 22 47.69 -18.36 -40.75
CA ARG A 22 48.29 -19.53 -40.07
C ARG A 22 47.93 -20.87 -40.72
N GLN A 23 46.79 -20.98 -41.41
CA GLN A 23 46.42 -22.19 -42.16
C GLN A 23 47.09 -22.30 -43.55
N THR A 24 47.56 -21.20 -44.13
CA THR A 24 48.17 -21.20 -45.47
C THR A 24 49.59 -21.78 -45.51
N ARG A 25 50.32 -21.80 -44.38
CA ARG A 25 51.69 -22.39 -44.32
C ARG A 25 51.73 -23.92 -44.30
N LEU A 26 50.67 -24.60 -43.84
CA LEU A 26 50.61 -26.07 -43.85
C LEU A 26 50.14 -26.63 -45.21
N LEU A 27 49.30 -25.88 -45.94
CA LEU A 27 48.89 -26.23 -47.31
C LEU A 27 50.01 -26.08 -48.35
N GLN A 28 51.01 -25.24 -48.09
CA GLN A 28 52.15 -25.03 -49.02
C GLN A 28 53.18 -26.17 -49.00
N LYS A 29 53.20 -27.01 -47.95
CA LYS A 29 54.08 -28.20 -47.88
C LYS A 29 53.49 -29.42 -48.61
N SER A 30 52.16 -29.50 -48.74
CA SER A 30 51.49 -30.56 -49.50
C SER A 30 51.59 -30.36 -51.02
N ASN A 31 51.67 -29.11 -51.49
CA ASN A 31 51.72 -28.80 -52.93
C ASN A 31 53.08 -29.06 -53.60
N ARG A 32 54.17 -29.32 -52.85
CA ARG A 32 55.47 -29.69 -53.44
C ARG A 32 55.60 -31.19 -53.73
N LEU A 33 54.84 -32.05 -53.05
CA LEU A 33 54.85 -33.50 -53.30
C LEU A 33 53.87 -33.88 -54.43
N CYS A 34 52.81 -33.11 -54.64
CA CYS A 34 51.84 -33.38 -55.69
C CYS A 34 52.32 -32.99 -57.11
N SER A 35 53.27 -32.03 -57.22
CA SER A 35 53.81 -31.62 -58.53
C SER A 35 54.83 -32.60 -59.14
N GLN A 36 55.39 -33.51 -58.34
CA GLN A 36 56.32 -34.53 -58.85
C GLN A 36 55.60 -35.79 -59.37
N PHE A 37 54.36 -36.05 -58.95
CA PHE A 37 53.62 -37.25 -59.37
C PHE A 37 52.91 -37.08 -60.72
N PHE A 38 52.65 -35.84 -61.16
CA PHE A 38 51.84 -35.54 -62.35
C PHE A 38 52.62 -35.44 -63.67
N ARG A 39 53.86 -35.93 -63.74
CA ARG A 39 54.67 -35.88 -64.98
C ARG A 39 54.55 -37.12 -65.87
N LYS A 40 53.70 -38.11 -65.56
CA LYS A 40 53.79 -39.41 -66.23
C LYS A 40 52.53 -40.19 -66.60
N ASN A 41 51.33 -39.62 -66.56
CA ASN A 41 50.16 -40.29 -67.16
C ASN A 41 49.21 -39.30 -67.81
N GLU A 42 48.89 -39.54 -69.08
CA GLU A 42 47.84 -38.85 -69.82
C GLU A 42 46.48 -39.22 -69.22
N MET A 43 45.91 -38.33 -68.42
CA MET A 43 44.53 -38.41 -67.96
C MET A 43 43.87 -37.09 -68.24
N SER A 44 42.72 -37.11 -68.92
CA SER A 44 42.08 -35.91 -69.45
C SER A 44 41.64 -34.97 -68.32
N TRP A 45 41.97 -33.69 -68.47
CA TRP A 45 41.66 -32.58 -67.56
C TRP A 45 40.23 -32.55 -66.96
N PRO A 46 39.14 -32.90 -67.68
CA PRO A 46 37.81 -32.91 -67.08
C PRO A 46 37.61 -33.93 -65.93
N ILE A 47 38.36 -35.05 -65.92
CA ILE A 47 38.21 -36.09 -64.88
C ILE A 47 38.85 -35.63 -63.55
N LEU A 48 39.94 -34.86 -63.61
CA LEU A 48 40.62 -34.33 -62.43
C LEU A 48 39.81 -33.24 -61.71
N ILE A 49 39.07 -32.43 -62.46
CA ILE A 49 38.19 -31.40 -61.91
C ILE A 49 37.00 -32.06 -61.19
N LEU A 50 36.40 -33.09 -61.79
CA LEU A 50 35.33 -33.88 -61.18
C LEU A 50 35.78 -34.55 -59.87
N ILE A 51 36.96 -35.15 -59.84
CA ILE A 51 37.50 -35.77 -58.61
C ILE A 51 37.78 -34.72 -57.53
N PHE A 52 38.29 -33.53 -57.91
CA PHE A 52 38.55 -32.46 -56.95
C PHE A 52 37.27 -31.87 -56.36
N GLU A 53 36.22 -31.69 -57.17
CA GLU A 53 34.90 -31.27 -56.68
C GLU A 53 34.25 -32.33 -55.80
N ILE A 54 34.33 -33.61 -56.16
CA ILE A 54 33.78 -34.71 -55.35
C ILE A 54 34.53 -34.83 -54.01
N VAL A 55 35.85 -34.71 -53.98
CA VAL A 55 36.64 -34.75 -52.74
C VAL A 55 36.41 -33.50 -51.89
N SER A 56 36.22 -32.33 -52.50
CA SER A 56 35.82 -31.10 -51.79
C SER A 56 34.43 -31.23 -51.17
N PHE A 57 33.48 -31.83 -51.91
CA PHE A 57 32.11 -32.08 -51.46
C PHE A 57 32.05 -33.14 -50.35
N LEU A 58 32.84 -34.21 -50.46
CA LEU A 58 32.97 -35.25 -49.42
C LEU A 58 33.63 -34.71 -48.14
N LYS A 59 34.62 -33.82 -48.25
CA LYS A 59 35.22 -33.12 -47.10
C LYS A 59 34.24 -32.16 -46.43
N SER A 60 33.43 -31.45 -47.23
CA SER A 60 32.35 -30.59 -46.71
C SER A 60 31.29 -31.40 -45.98
N ALA A 61 30.84 -32.52 -46.56
CA ALA A 61 29.82 -33.39 -45.97
C ALA A 61 30.29 -34.06 -44.66
N THR A 62 31.54 -34.54 -44.60
CA THR A 62 32.09 -35.16 -43.39
C THR A 62 32.41 -34.15 -42.29
N VAL A 63 32.85 -32.93 -42.63
CA VAL A 63 33.05 -31.86 -41.64
C VAL A 63 31.71 -31.31 -41.13
N ALA A 64 30.68 -31.22 -41.97
CA ALA A 64 29.32 -30.85 -41.55
C ALA A 64 28.71 -31.92 -40.61
N GLN A 65 28.92 -33.21 -40.91
CA GLN A 65 28.51 -34.31 -40.04
C GLN A 65 29.30 -34.32 -38.73
N LEU A 66 30.61 -34.12 -38.75
CA LEU A 66 31.44 -34.02 -37.53
C LEU A 66 31.11 -32.77 -36.69
N TYR A 67 30.72 -31.66 -37.32
CA TYR A 67 30.29 -30.46 -36.59
C TYR A 67 28.91 -30.65 -35.93
N GLN A 68 28.00 -31.38 -36.58
CA GLN A 68 26.73 -31.80 -35.97
C GLN A 68 26.94 -32.82 -34.84
N ASP A 69 27.90 -33.75 -34.99
CA ASP A 69 28.20 -34.75 -33.94
C ASP A 69 28.95 -34.15 -32.75
N VAL A 70 29.87 -33.20 -32.96
CA VAL A 70 30.57 -32.50 -31.86
C VAL A 70 29.64 -31.46 -31.18
N SER A 71 28.70 -30.88 -31.92
CA SER A 71 27.60 -30.07 -31.34
C SER A 71 26.56 -30.92 -30.60
N SER A 72 26.52 -32.24 -30.83
CA SER A 72 25.57 -33.15 -30.18
C SER A 72 25.95 -33.54 -28.76
N HIS A 73 27.22 -33.30 -28.39
CA HIS A 73 27.76 -33.52 -27.06
C HIS A 73 28.02 -32.20 -26.30
N SER A 74 27.29 -31.13 -26.60
CA SER A 74 27.00 -30.16 -25.55
C SER A 74 26.08 -30.85 -24.55
N LYS A 75 26.64 -31.22 -23.40
CA LYS A 75 25.92 -31.80 -22.25
C LYS A 75 24.77 -30.87 -21.88
N THR A 76 23.62 -31.13 -22.46
CA THR A 76 22.46 -30.26 -22.40
C THR A 76 21.56 -30.81 -21.32
N ILE A 77 21.32 -30.00 -20.28
CA ILE A 77 20.40 -30.30 -19.18
C ILE A 77 18.99 -30.61 -19.73
N PHE A 78 18.68 -30.06 -20.90
CA PHE A 78 17.43 -30.29 -21.62
C PHE A 78 17.59 -31.36 -22.69
N PRO A 79 16.78 -32.42 -22.68
CA PRO A 79 16.75 -33.36 -23.78
C PRO A 79 16.23 -32.69 -25.06
N ARG A 80 16.59 -33.22 -26.24
CA ARG A 80 16.20 -32.66 -27.55
C ARG A 80 14.68 -32.53 -27.77
N HIS A 81 13.89 -33.29 -27.02
CA HIS A 81 12.42 -33.30 -27.09
C HIS A 81 11.77 -32.48 -25.95
N TYR A 82 12.56 -31.67 -25.24
CA TYR A 82 12.04 -30.82 -24.19
C TYR A 82 11.21 -29.68 -24.77
N VAL A 83 9.97 -29.57 -24.32
CA VAL A 83 9.04 -28.49 -24.70
C VAL A 83 8.73 -27.70 -23.43
N LYS A 84 9.17 -26.45 -23.40
CA LYS A 84 9.08 -25.59 -22.21
C LYS A 84 7.67 -25.14 -21.89
N GLU A 85 6.76 -25.16 -22.86
CA GLU A 85 5.35 -24.79 -22.67
C GLU A 85 4.54 -25.92 -22.01
N VAL A 86 5.07 -27.15 -22.06
CA VAL A 86 4.40 -28.33 -21.51
C VAL A 86 4.84 -28.52 -20.06
N ARG A 87 3.89 -28.73 -19.16
CA ARG A 87 4.18 -29.04 -17.75
C ARG A 87 4.93 -30.37 -17.58
N PRO A 88 5.73 -30.53 -16.51
CA PRO A 88 6.36 -31.80 -16.19
C PRO A 88 5.33 -32.93 -15.98
N PRO A 89 5.54 -34.11 -16.56
CA PRO A 89 4.71 -35.27 -16.31
C PRO A 89 4.99 -35.83 -14.92
N THR A 90 3.94 -36.13 -14.19
CA THR A 90 4.00 -36.78 -12.87
C THR A 90 3.56 -38.24 -12.98
N ARG A 91 4.13 -39.10 -12.14
CA ARG A 91 3.68 -40.50 -12.05
C ARG A 91 2.20 -40.55 -11.64
N PHE A 92 1.42 -41.39 -12.31
CA PHE A 92 -0.01 -41.59 -12.06
C PHE A 92 -0.91 -40.35 -12.30
N GLY A 93 -0.45 -39.35 -13.05
CA GLY A 93 -1.28 -38.21 -13.43
C GLY A 93 -1.63 -37.25 -12.29
N LYS A 94 -0.89 -37.29 -11.18
CA LYS A 94 -1.05 -36.36 -10.04
C LYS A 94 -0.79 -34.90 -10.46
N PRO A 95 -1.34 -33.89 -9.77
CA PRO A 95 -0.94 -32.51 -10.01
C PRO A 95 0.55 -32.31 -9.69
N VAL A 96 1.20 -31.40 -10.40
CA VAL A 96 2.55 -30.95 -10.06
C VAL A 96 2.44 -30.15 -8.76
N GLU A 97 3.13 -30.59 -7.72
CA GLU A 97 3.19 -29.87 -6.46
C GLU A 97 4.26 -28.79 -6.56
N VAL A 98 3.85 -27.53 -6.38
CA VAL A 98 4.76 -26.38 -6.34
C VAL A 98 4.73 -25.79 -4.95
N LYS A 99 5.88 -25.85 -4.27
CA LYS A 99 6.05 -25.23 -2.96
C LYS A 99 6.44 -23.78 -3.15
N PHE A 100 5.74 -22.91 -2.46
CA PHE A 100 5.92 -21.47 -2.54
C PHE A 100 6.37 -20.92 -1.19
N SER A 101 7.34 -20.03 -1.20
CA SER A 101 7.79 -19.30 -0.02
C SER A 101 8.06 -17.85 -0.41
N MET A 102 7.80 -16.94 0.53
CA MET A 102 7.95 -15.52 0.33
C MET A 102 8.72 -14.93 1.50
N ASN A 103 9.77 -14.18 1.20
CA ASN A 103 10.50 -13.40 2.19
C ASN A 103 10.30 -11.91 1.89
N VAL A 104 9.49 -11.25 2.70
CA VAL A 104 9.19 -9.82 2.57
C VAL A 104 10.38 -9.03 3.12
N VAL A 105 11.04 -8.28 2.24
CA VAL A 105 12.19 -7.46 2.59
C VAL A 105 11.72 -6.14 3.17
N ASP A 106 10.81 -5.47 2.46
CA ASP A 106 10.28 -4.17 2.83
C ASP A 106 8.84 -3.98 2.33
N ILE A 107 8.12 -3.08 2.98
CA ILE A 107 6.81 -2.60 2.55
C ILE A 107 6.95 -1.08 2.37
N ASN A 108 7.22 -0.67 1.14
CA ASN A 108 7.71 0.68 0.84
C ASN A 108 6.66 1.75 1.16
N SER A 109 5.39 1.49 0.82
CA SER A 109 4.31 2.45 1.04
C SER A 109 2.94 1.77 1.06
N ILE A 110 2.06 2.27 1.93
CA ILE A 110 0.64 1.90 1.96
C ILE A 110 -0.13 3.12 1.46
N ASN A 111 -0.74 3.02 0.27
CA ASN A 111 -1.52 4.09 -0.31
C ASN A 111 -3.00 3.92 0.03
N VAL A 112 -3.49 4.82 0.88
CA VAL A 112 -4.88 4.87 1.35
C VAL A 112 -5.81 5.35 0.23
N GLU A 113 -5.36 6.26 -0.63
CA GLU A 113 -6.15 6.82 -1.73
C GLU A 113 -6.40 5.80 -2.84
N ASP A 114 -5.34 5.11 -3.26
CA ASP A 114 -5.41 4.08 -4.31
C ASP A 114 -5.88 2.71 -3.78
N MET A 115 -6.07 2.55 -2.47
CA MET A 115 -6.41 1.27 -1.83
C MET A 115 -5.41 0.16 -2.20
N ASP A 116 -4.12 0.44 -2.06
CA ASP A 116 -3.05 -0.52 -2.34
C ASP A 116 -1.84 -0.37 -1.40
N PHE A 117 -0.98 -1.38 -1.43
CA PHE A 117 0.31 -1.31 -0.77
C PHE A 117 1.40 -1.87 -1.68
N ARG A 118 2.61 -1.33 -1.53
CA ARG A 118 3.79 -1.70 -2.29
C ARG A 118 4.71 -2.51 -1.41
N MET A 119 5.13 -3.67 -1.89
CA MET A 119 6.05 -4.55 -1.18
C MET A 119 7.19 -5.04 -2.07
N ASP A 120 8.34 -5.17 -1.44
CA ASP A 120 9.56 -5.72 -2.00
C ASP A 120 9.85 -7.06 -1.33
N MET A 121 10.01 -8.10 -2.13
CA MET A 121 10.13 -9.45 -1.60
C MET A 121 11.06 -10.33 -2.44
N PHE A 122 11.58 -11.38 -1.80
CA PHE A 122 12.16 -12.52 -2.48
C PHE A 122 11.14 -13.65 -2.52
N LEU A 123 10.77 -14.09 -3.72
CA LEU A 123 9.97 -15.29 -3.91
C LEU A 123 10.87 -16.48 -4.13
N LYS A 124 10.49 -17.62 -3.56
CA LYS A 124 11.11 -18.91 -3.78
C LYS A 124 10.04 -19.91 -4.19
N GLN A 125 10.31 -20.62 -5.27
CA GLN A 125 9.43 -21.64 -5.81
C GLN A 125 10.23 -22.92 -5.98
N GLU A 126 9.66 -24.04 -5.56
CA GLU A 126 10.27 -25.35 -5.65
C GLU A 126 9.29 -26.31 -6.34
N TRP A 127 9.76 -26.97 -7.39
CA TRP A 127 9.04 -28.04 -8.07
C TRP A 127 10.00 -29.11 -8.58
N VAL A 128 9.49 -30.27 -8.95
CA VAL A 128 10.30 -31.37 -9.50
C VAL A 128 9.99 -31.51 -10.99
N ASP A 129 11.01 -31.53 -11.84
CA ASP A 129 10.86 -31.82 -13.27
C ASP A 129 11.58 -33.10 -13.65
N SER A 130 10.82 -34.18 -13.86
CA SER A 130 11.37 -35.49 -14.21
C SER A 130 12.04 -35.55 -15.58
N ARG A 131 11.75 -34.60 -16.47
CA ARG A 131 12.25 -34.56 -17.87
C ARG A 131 13.69 -34.08 -17.97
N LEU A 132 14.17 -33.36 -16.96
CA LEU A 132 15.54 -32.86 -16.96
C LEU A 132 16.53 -34.02 -16.88
N GLU A 133 17.57 -33.96 -17.70
CA GLU A 133 18.70 -34.87 -17.64
C GLU A 133 19.77 -34.21 -16.78
N ILE A 134 20.27 -34.96 -15.80
CA ILE A 134 21.28 -34.48 -14.84
C ILE A 134 22.59 -35.19 -15.17
N PRO A 135 23.46 -34.59 -16.00
CA PRO A 135 24.82 -35.08 -16.15
C PRO A 135 25.54 -35.07 -14.80
N GLU A 136 26.10 -36.21 -14.40
CA GLU A 136 26.84 -36.33 -13.13
C GLU A 136 28.02 -35.36 -13.05
N GLU A 137 28.61 -35.01 -14.20
CA GLU A 137 29.72 -34.07 -14.32
C GLU A 137 29.38 -32.61 -14.05
N LEU A 138 28.10 -32.25 -13.91
CA LEU A 138 27.71 -30.87 -13.55
C LEU A 138 27.91 -30.58 -12.06
N PHE A 139 28.00 -31.62 -11.23
CA PHE A 139 28.07 -31.50 -9.78
C PHE A 139 29.48 -31.85 -9.34
N ASP A 140 30.08 -30.98 -8.53
CA ASP A 140 31.25 -31.39 -7.76
C ASP A 140 30.82 -32.42 -6.70
N ASN A 141 31.77 -33.25 -6.26
CA ASN A 141 31.46 -34.41 -5.39
C ASN A 141 30.72 -34.03 -4.09
N GLU A 142 30.89 -32.79 -3.62
CA GLU A 142 30.27 -32.27 -2.40
C GLU A 142 29.01 -31.42 -2.64
N ASP A 143 28.75 -30.98 -3.87
CA ASP A 143 27.65 -30.08 -4.17
C ASP A 143 26.31 -30.82 -4.31
N GLU A 144 25.28 -30.36 -3.60
CA GLU A 144 23.92 -30.91 -3.72
C GLU A 144 23.12 -30.29 -4.89
N TYR A 145 23.49 -29.06 -5.29
CA TYR A 145 22.81 -28.28 -6.30
C TYR A 145 23.79 -27.45 -7.14
N VAL A 146 23.38 -27.12 -8.36
CA VAL A 146 24.14 -26.27 -9.29
C VAL A 146 23.29 -25.06 -9.65
N THR A 147 23.88 -23.86 -9.63
CA THR A 147 23.20 -22.64 -10.08
C THR A 147 23.33 -22.51 -11.59
N LEU A 148 22.19 -22.40 -12.27
CA LEU A 148 22.12 -22.30 -13.73
C LEU A 148 22.25 -20.82 -14.17
N PRO A 149 22.89 -20.56 -15.32
CA PRO A 149 22.91 -19.23 -15.92
C PRO A 149 21.49 -18.73 -16.23
N THR A 150 21.27 -17.42 -16.13
CA THR A 150 19.95 -16.81 -16.36
C THR A 150 19.44 -17.00 -17.79
N GLU A 151 20.31 -17.22 -18.78
CA GLU A 151 19.90 -17.50 -20.17
C GLU A 151 19.15 -18.84 -20.28
N LEU A 152 19.47 -19.78 -19.40
CA LEU A 152 18.88 -21.11 -19.39
C LEU A 152 17.45 -21.13 -18.82
N LEU A 153 17.04 -20.06 -18.12
CA LEU A 153 15.68 -19.88 -17.61
C LEU A 153 14.65 -19.75 -18.73
N ASP A 154 15.02 -19.11 -19.84
CA ASP A 154 14.10 -18.81 -20.95
C ASP A 154 13.65 -20.08 -21.69
N ASP A 155 14.41 -21.17 -21.54
CA ASP A 155 14.15 -22.48 -22.13
C ASP A 155 13.60 -23.50 -21.14
N LEU A 156 13.49 -23.17 -19.85
CA LEU A 156 12.96 -24.04 -18.80
C LEU A 156 11.46 -23.77 -18.57
N TRP A 157 10.64 -24.82 -18.41
CA TRP A 157 9.26 -24.68 -17.97
C TRP A 157 9.22 -24.08 -16.55
N GLN A 158 8.39 -23.07 -16.38
CA GLN A 158 8.17 -22.40 -15.10
C GLN A 158 6.67 -22.40 -14.79
N PRO A 159 6.27 -22.58 -13.52
CA PRO A 159 4.88 -22.43 -13.15
C PRO A 159 4.40 -20.98 -13.34
N ASP A 160 3.20 -20.81 -13.87
CA ASP A 160 2.60 -19.52 -14.23
C ASP A 160 1.87 -18.87 -13.04
N LEU A 161 2.62 -18.68 -11.95
CA LEU A 161 2.09 -18.05 -10.74
C LEU A 161 1.93 -16.54 -10.91
N TYR A 162 0.81 -16.02 -10.46
CA TYR A 162 0.55 -14.59 -10.39
C TYR A 162 -0.23 -14.23 -9.13
N PHE A 163 -0.20 -12.94 -8.77
CA PHE A 163 -1.02 -12.43 -7.69
C PHE A 163 -2.37 -11.98 -8.25
N LEU A 164 -3.46 -12.57 -7.76
CA LEU A 164 -4.80 -12.27 -8.28
C LEU A 164 -5.19 -10.79 -8.08
N ASN A 165 -4.80 -10.22 -6.94
CA ASN A 165 -5.10 -8.85 -6.58
C ASN A 165 -3.92 -7.89 -6.77
N SER A 166 -2.91 -8.24 -7.58
CA SER A 166 -1.86 -7.27 -7.92
C SER A 166 -2.31 -6.32 -9.03
N LYS A 167 -1.97 -5.04 -8.88
CA LYS A 167 -2.05 -4.03 -9.95
C LYS A 167 -0.82 -4.09 -10.85
N VAL A 168 0.36 -4.24 -10.25
CA VAL A 168 1.66 -4.29 -10.94
C VAL A 168 2.56 -5.30 -10.24
N VAL A 169 3.27 -6.12 -11.01
CA VAL A 169 4.27 -7.06 -10.51
C VAL A 169 5.46 -7.05 -11.46
N GLU A 170 6.64 -6.75 -10.94
CA GLU A 170 7.87 -6.65 -11.71
C GLU A 170 9.02 -7.36 -11.01
N ILE A 171 9.88 -8.03 -11.79
CA ILE A 171 11.13 -8.60 -11.28
C ILE A 171 12.15 -7.48 -11.19
N ALA A 172 12.83 -7.36 -10.04
CA ALA A 172 13.87 -6.37 -9.84
C ALA A 172 15.04 -6.56 -10.82
N THR A 173 15.52 -5.47 -11.42
CA THR A 173 16.59 -5.49 -12.42
C THR A 173 17.68 -4.47 -12.11
N LEU A 174 18.94 -4.82 -12.37
CA LEU A 174 20.06 -3.87 -12.38
C LEU A 174 20.80 -3.91 -13.73
N THR A 175 21.63 -4.93 -13.93
CA THR A 175 22.23 -5.27 -15.25
C THR A 175 21.53 -6.47 -15.86
N HIS A 176 21.20 -7.44 -15.01
CA HIS A 176 20.36 -8.60 -15.31
C HIS A 176 19.19 -8.62 -14.33
N LYS A 177 18.17 -9.43 -14.63
CA LYS A 177 17.07 -9.68 -13.69
C LYS A 177 17.63 -10.40 -12.45
N PHE A 178 17.20 -9.98 -11.27
CA PHE A 178 17.55 -10.64 -10.00
C PHE A 178 16.74 -11.92 -9.84
N SER A 179 17.04 -12.89 -10.69
CA SER A 179 16.46 -14.22 -10.71
C SER A 179 17.56 -15.26 -10.87
N SER A 180 17.50 -16.31 -10.06
CA SER A 180 18.40 -17.45 -10.15
C SER A 180 17.60 -18.75 -10.14
N VAL A 181 18.16 -19.77 -10.81
CA VAL A 181 17.66 -21.14 -10.74
C VAL A 181 18.76 -22.02 -10.21
N SER A 182 18.43 -22.85 -9.23
CA SER A 182 19.29 -23.89 -8.72
C SER A 182 18.67 -25.25 -9.02
N LEU A 183 19.44 -26.13 -9.65
CA LEU A 183 19.03 -27.49 -9.98
C LEU A 183 19.70 -28.48 -9.02
N TYR A 184 18.89 -29.28 -8.34
CA TYR A 184 19.35 -30.30 -7.40
C TYR A 184 19.52 -31.67 -8.08
N LYS A 185 20.39 -32.52 -7.51
CA LYS A 185 20.62 -33.90 -7.97
C LYS A 185 19.34 -34.76 -8.07
N ASN A 186 18.33 -34.44 -7.28
CA ASN A 186 17.02 -35.12 -7.28
C ASN A 186 16.03 -34.60 -8.34
N LYS A 187 16.49 -33.76 -9.29
CA LYS A 187 15.67 -33.08 -10.31
C LYS A 187 14.69 -32.05 -9.75
N THR A 188 14.88 -31.62 -8.51
CA THR A 188 14.17 -30.47 -7.96
C THR A 188 14.78 -29.18 -8.49
N VAL A 189 13.92 -28.30 -8.99
CA VAL A 189 14.26 -26.97 -9.46
C VAL A 189 13.84 -25.97 -8.39
N HIS A 190 14.79 -25.15 -7.94
CA HIS A 190 14.54 -24.01 -7.06
C HIS A 190 14.67 -22.74 -7.89
N TYR A 191 13.57 -22.01 -8.03
CA TYR A 191 13.56 -20.69 -8.61
C TYR A 191 13.50 -19.65 -7.50
N SER A 192 14.39 -18.67 -7.55
CA SER A 192 14.41 -17.55 -6.61
C SER A 192 14.46 -16.24 -7.38
N ALA A 193 13.58 -15.30 -7.05
CA ALA A 193 13.57 -13.99 -7.69
C ALA A 193 13.23 -12.87 -6.70
N ARG A 194 13.88 -11.70 -6.85
CA ARG A 194 13.48 -10.48 -6.16
C ARG A 194 12.40 -9.78 -6.98
N MET A 195 11.26 -9.48 -6.37
CA MET A 195 10.12 -8.88 -7.06
C MET A 195 9.59 -7.67 -6.28
N HIS A 196 9.10 -6.70 -7.04
CA HIS A 196 8.36 -5.54 -6.58
C HIS A 196 6.90 -5.74 -6.96
N ALA A 197 5.99 -5.68 -5.98
CA ALA A 197 4.57 -5.87 -6.21
C ALA A 197 3.75 -4.74 -5.60
N ILE A 198 2.78 -4.24 -6.36
CA ILE A 198 1.72 -3.36 -5.89
C ILE A 198 0.45 -4.19 -5.80
N VAL A 199 -0.03 -4.41 -4.58
CA VAL A 199 -1.18 -5.27 -4.31
C VAL A 199 -2.36 -4.44 -3.83
N ALA A 200 -3.50 -4.61 -4.50
CA ALA A 200 -4.75 -3.98 -4.13
C ALA A 200 -5.29 -4.59 -2.83
N CYS A 201 -5.67 -3.72 -1.91
CA CYS A 201 -6.24 -4.05 -0.62
C CYS A 201 -7.39 -3.10 -0.32
N GLN A 202 -8.59 -3.65 -0.16
CA GLN A 202 -9.76 -2.86 0.24
C GLN A 202 -9.69 -2.58 1.74
N MET A 203 -9.42 -1.32 2.10
CA MET A 203 -9.26 -0.88 3.48
C MET A 203 -10.56 -0.26 4.01
N GLU A 204 -10.78 -0.38 5.32
CA GLU A 204 -11.95 0.14 6.01
C GLU A 204 -11.58 1.15 7.10
N PHE A 205 -12.04 2.39 6.97
CA PHE A 205 -11.63 3.53 7.82
C PHE A 205 -12.66 3.93 8.87
N LEU A 206 -13.61 3.05 9.20
CA LEU A 206 -14.69 3.36 10.16
C LEU A 206 -14.14 3.87 11.50
N TYR A 207 -13.06 3.24 11.98
CA TYR A 207 -12.39 3.54 13.24
C TYR A 207 -11.16 4.44 13.11
N TYR A 208 -10.99 5.09 11.96
CA TYR A 208 -9.84 5.97 11.75
C TYR A 208 -9.73 7.04 12.86
N PRO A 209 -8.56 7.20 13.50
CA PRO A 209 -7.24 6.66 13.15
C PRO A 209 -6.78 5.42 13.93
N MET A 210 -7.64 4.79 14.74
CA MET A 210 -7.34 3.51 15.42
C MET A 210 -7.89 2.34 14.61
N ASP A 211 -7.54 2.30 13.33
CA ASP A 211 -7.95 1.28 12.38
C ASP A 211 -6.92 0.15 12.26
N ILE A 212 -7.42 -1.06 12.01
CA ILE A 212 -6.64 -2.25 11.69
C ILE A 212 -7.07 -2.72 10.31
N GLN A 213 -6.12 -2.80 9.38
CA GLN A 213 -6.37 -3.21 8.01
C GLN A 213 -5.83 -4.63 7.78
N THR A 214 -6.65 -5.51 7.23
CA THR A 214 -6.24 -6.87 6.86
C THR A 214 -6.17 -7.00 5.35
N CYS A 215 -4.95 -7.05 4.82
CA CYS A 215 -4.68 -7.08 3.40
C CYS A 215 -4.23 -8.47 2.94
N PRO A 216 -5.04 -9.20 2.15
CA PRO A 216 -4.63 -10.49 1.61
C PRO A 216 -3.72 -10.33 0.39
N VAL A 217 -2.73 -11.22 0.24
CA VAL A 217 -2.04 -11.47 -1.04
C VAL A 217 -2.42 -12.86 -1.49
N ASN A 218 -3.09 -12.95 -2.65
CA ASN A 218 -3.59 -14.20 -3.19
C ASN A 218 -2.69 -14.67 -4.34
N VAL A 219 -2.06 -15.84 -4.19
CA VAL A 219 -1.23 -16.48 -5.23
C VAL A 219 -2.01 -17.61 -5.87
N GLU A 220 -2.11 -17.61 -7.20
CA GLU A 220 -2.78 -18.64 -7.99
C GLU A 220 -2.01 -18.87 -9.31
N SER A 221 -2.20 -20.03 -9.93
CA SER A 221 -1.77 -20.28 -11.31
C SER A 221 -2.71 -19.60 -12.32
N PHE A 222 -2.15 -19.07 -13.42
CA PHE A 222 -2.95 -18.45 -14.47
C PHE A 222 -3.76 -19.48 -15.26
N THR A 223 -3.12 -20.59 -15.66
CA THR A 223 -3.68 -21.58 -16.59
C THR A 223 -4.07 -22.90 -15.91
N TYR A 224 -3.25 -23.39 -14.99
CA TYR A 224 -3.39 -24.75 -14.47
C TYR A 224 -4.42 -24.85 -13.35
N ASN A 225 -5.45 -25.69 -13.52
CA ASN A 225 -6.38 -26.03 -12.44
C ASN A 225 -5.74 -26.94 -11.37
N ASN A 226 -6.46 -27.16 -10.27
CA ASN A 226 -6.01 -27.98 -9.13
C ASN A 226 -5.71 -29.45 -9.51
N GLN A 227 -6.26 -29.97 -10.61
CA GLN A 227 -5.94 -31.33 -11.09
C GLN A 227 -4.58 -31.40 -11.79
N LYS A 228 -4.10 -30.29 -12.34
CA LYS A 228 -2.81 -30.21 -13.05
C LYS A 228 -1.68 -29.69 -12.17
N MET A 229 -1.99 -28.81 -11.23
CA MET A 229 -1.03 -28.15 -10.37
C MET A 229 -1.64 -27.83 -9.01
N THR A 230 -0.90 -28.10 -7.93
CA THR A 230 -1.31 -27.80 -6.55
C THR A 230 -0.23 -26.96 -5.89
N LEU A 231 -0.63 -25.86 -5.26
CA LEU A 231 0.24 -24.96 -4.53
C LEU A 231 0.24 -25.33 -3.05
N LYS A 232 1.42 -25.29 -2.43
CA LYS A 232 1.58 -25.45 -0.98
C LYS A 232 2.58 -24.45 -0.44
N TRP A 233 2.42 -24.03 0.81
CA TRP A 233 3.47 -23.28 1.48
C TRP A 233 4.66 -24.19 1.74
N ALA A 234 5.87 -23.69 1.46
CA ALA A 234 7.08 -24.37 1.90
C ALA A 234 7.17 -24.35 3.43
N SER A 235 8.06 -25.15 4.03
CA SER A 235 8.28 -25.16 5.49
C SER A 235 8.67 -23.79 6.06
N ALA A 236 9.34 -22.96 5.27
CA ALA A 236 9.68 -21.59 5.64
C ALA A 236 8.47 -20.62 5.56
N GLY A 237 7.39 -21.00 4.87
CA GLY A 237 6.17 -20.20 4.71
C GLY A 237 6.45 -18.79 4.20
N VAL A 238 5.94 -17.80 4.94
CA VAL A 238 6.21 -16.39 4.73
C VAL A 238 7.01 -15.82 5.89
N SER A 239 8.18 -15.25 5.59
CA SER A 239 9.01 -14.54 6.55
C SER A 239 9.00 -13.04 6.24
N VAL A 240 9.07 -12.22 7.30
CA VAL A 240 9.23 -10.77 7.19
C VAL A 240 10.60 -10.42 7.75
N SER A 241 11.34 -9.55 7.06
CA SER A 241 12.65 -9.13 7.52
C SER A 241 12.54 -8.42 8.89
N PRO A 242 13.43 -8.71 9.86
CA PRO A 242 13.37 -8.09 11.19
C PRO A 242 13.73 -6.60 11.18
N GLU A 243 14.37 -6.13 10.10
CA GLU A 243 14.77 -4.75 9.90
C GLU A 243 13.62 -3.88 9.37
N LEU A 244 12.54 -4.50 8.86
CA LEU A 244 11.39 -3.82 8.31
C LEU A 244 10.69 -3.01 9.41
N LYS A 245 10.65 -1.69 9.22
CA LYS A 245 9.92 -0.76 10.09
C LYS A 245 9.11 0.21 9.24
N LEU A 246 7.80 0.13 9.38
CA LEU A 246 6.86 1.08 8.82
C LEU A 246 6.77 2.30 9.74
N LEU A 247 6.65 3.49 9.15
CA LEU A 247 6.57 4.76 9.91
C LEU A 247 5.20 4.96 10.56
N GLN A 248 4.12 4.59 9.86
CA GLN A 248 2.75 4.86 10.27
C GLN A 248 2.00 3.62 10.77
N TYR A 249 2.53 2.43 10.51
CA TYR A 249 1.85 1.17 10.79
C TYR A 249 2.78 0.19 11.52
N HIS A 250 2.19 -0.76 12.21
CA HIS A 250 2.85 -1.96 12.70
C HIS A 250 2.27 -3.18 12.00
N ILE A 251 3.11 -4.19 11.75
CA ILE A 251 2.64 -5.45 11.17
C ILE A 251 2.27 -6.38 12.33
N GLY A 252 1.00 -6.76 12.43
CA GLY A 252 0.53 -7.74 13.40
C GLY A 252 1.17 -9.12 13.14
N GLN A 253 1.73 -9.73 14.19
CA GLN A 253 2.32 -11.07 14.13
C GLN A 253 1.52 -12.04 15.03
N PRO A 254 1.43 -13.34 14.67
CA PRO A 254 1.97 -13.99 13.47
C PRO A 254 1.15 -13.69 12.20
N LEU A 255 1.79 -13.85 11.03
CA LEU A 255 1.08 -13.80 9.74
C LEU A 255 0.16 -15.01 9.61
N GLU A 256 -1.06 -14.77 9.13
CA GLU A 256 -2.02 -15.84 8.86
C GLU A 256 -1.82 -16.36 7.43
N LEU A 257 -1.52 -17.66 7.31
CA LEU A 257 -1.30 -18.36 6.05
C LEU A 257 -2.43 -19.38 5.83
N GLN A 258 -3.02 -19.35 4.64
CA GLN A 258 -4.08 -20.28 4.25
C GLN A 258 -3.76 -20.95 2.91
N GLU A 259 -4.08 -22.24 2.83
CA GLU A 259 -4.07 -23.03 1.59
C GLU A 259 -5.50 -23.42 1.26
N GLN A 260 -6.00 -23.00 0.11
CA GLN A 260 -7.39 -23.22 -0.26
C GLN A 260 -7.55 -23.64 -1.72
N ASN A 261 -8.63 -24.35 -2.01
CA ASN A 261 -9.04 -24.68 -3.37
C ASN A 261 -10.31 -23.90 -3.68
N VAL A 262 -10.22 -22.93 -4.59
CA VAL A 262 -11.31 -22.00 -4.88
C VAL A 262 -11.83 -22.23 -6.30
N PHE A 263 -13.14 -22.25 -6.45
CA PHE A 263 -13.78 -22.28 -7.77
C PHE A 263 -13.73 -20.87 -8.37
N THR A 264 -13.01 -20.72 -9.49
CA THR A 264 -12.89 -19.44 -10.20
C THR A 264 -13.88 -19.44 -11.36
N ASN A 265 -14.96 -18.65 -11.23
CA ASN A 265 -16.03 -18.55 -12.24
C ASN A 265 -15.49 -18.13 -13.62
N GLU A 266 -14.55 -17.17 -13.64
CA GLU A 266 -13.96 -16.64 -14.88
C GLU A 266 -13.20 -17.71 -15.69
N LYS A 267 -12.55 -18.65 -14.99
CA LYS A 267 -11.75 -19.72 -15.60
C LYS A 267 -12.51 -21.05 -15.73
N GLY A 268 -13.70 -21.16 -15.14
CA GLY A 268 -14.54 -22.36 -15.21
C GLY A 268 -13.93 -23.60 -14.54
N GLY A 269 -13.34 -23.47 -13.35
CA GLY A 269 -12.74 -24.62 -12.66
C GLY A 269 -12.23 -24.32 -11.24
N ASN A 270 -11.81 -25.38 -10.53
CA ASN A 270 -11.17 -25.27 -9.22
C ASN A 270 -9.67 -25.04 -9.37
N PHE A 271 -9.17 -23.97 -8.74
CA PHE A 271 -7.76 -23.61 -8.71
C PHE A 271 -7.22 -23.71 -7.29
N SER A 272 -5.95 -24.10 -7.17
CA SER A 272 -5.24 -24.08 -5.89
C SER A 272 -4.72 -22.67 -5.64
N ARG A 273 -5.02 -22.12 -4.47
CA ARG A 273 -4.71 -20.74 -4.08
C ARG A 273 -4.02 -20.70 -2.72
N LEU A 274 -2.94 -19.93 -2.65
CA LEU A 274 -2.27 -19.59 -1.40
C LEU A 274 -2.65 -18.17 -1.01
N VAL A 275 -2.96 -17.96 0.26
CA VAL A 275 -3.29 -16.63 0.80
C VAL A 275 -2.44 -16.35 2.01
N VAL A 276 -1.88 -15.15 2.06
CA VAL A 276 -1.24 -14.58 3.25
C VAL A 276 -1.95 -13.28 3.61
N TYR A 277 -2.32 -13.11 4.87
CA TYR A 277 -2.94 -11.89 5.38
C TYR A 277 -1.92 -11.03 6.10
N PHE A 278 -1.70 -9.83 5.58
CA PHE A 278 -0.95 -8.78 6.26
C PHE A 278 -1.89 -7.94 7.10
N ARG A 279 -1.70 -7.97 8.42
CA ARG A 279 -2.44 -7.15 9.37
C ARG A 279 -1.65 -5.87 9.65
N PHE A 280 -2.13 -4.73 9.16
CA PHE A 280 -1.53 -3.41 9.39
C PHE A 280 -2.29 -2.67 10.49
N GLU A 281 -1.62 -2.36 11.60
CA GLU A 281 -2.17 -1.61 12.72
C GLU A 281 -1.63 -0.18 12.70
N ARG A 282 -2.49 0.84 12.60
CA ARG A 282 -2.03 2.22 12.54
C ARG A 282 -1.49 2.69 13.89
N GLN A 283 -0.35 3.40 13.88
CA GLN A 283 0.18 4.05 15.06
C GLN A 283 -0.55 5.37 15.36
N ILE A 284 -1.23 5.42 16.51
CA ILE A 284 -2.10 6.54 16.88
C ILE A 284 -1.35 7.80 17.37
N GLY A 285 -0.08 7.68 17.78
CA GLY A 285 0.65 8.72 18.52
C GLY A 285 0.68 10.10 17.84
N HIS A 286 0.86 10.13 16.52
CA HIS A 286 0.86 11.37 15.74
C HIS A 286 -0.50 12.09 15.78
N HIS A 287 -1.60 11.34 15.63
CA HIS A 287 -2.95 11.89 15.68
C HIS A 287 -3.33 12.38 17.08
N LEU A 288 -2.84 11.73 18.15
CA LEU A 288 -3.05 12.22 19.51
C LEU A 288 -2.49 13.65 19.69
N ILE A 289 -1.27 13.88 19.23
CA ILE A 289 -0.56 15.15 19.46
C ILE A 289 -1.04 16.23 18.50
N GLN A 290 -1.27 15.91 17.22
CA GLN A 290 -1.61 16.92 16.20
C GLN A 290 -3.10 17.16 16.02
N THR A 291 -3.95 16.22 16.42
CA THR A 291 -5.40 16.32 16.20
C THR A 291 -6.16 16.40 17.51
N PHE A 292 -6.06 15.37 18.35
CA PHE A 292 -6.88 15.26 19.56
C PHE A 292 -6.49 16.28 20.64
N ALA A 293 -5.19 16.49 20.89
CA ALA A 293 -4.71 17.47 21.86
C ALA A 293 -5.09 18.93 21.49
N PRO A 294 -4.79 19.45 20.29
CA PRO A 294 -5.15 20.82 19.93
C PRO A 294 -6.66 21.03 19.82
N SER A 295 -7.43 20.08 19.28
CA SER A 295 -8.90 20.21 19.24
C SER A 295 -9.50 20.27 20.64
N THR A 296 -8.99 19.45 21.58
CA THR A 296 -9.37 19.52 22.99
C THR A 296 -9.05 20.89 23.58
N LEU A 297 -7.83 21.41 23.38
CA LEU A 297 -7.44 22.74 23.87
C LEU A 297 -8.33 23.85 23.33
N VAL A 298 -8.73 23.79 22.05
CA VAL A 298 -9.66 24.77 21.46
C VAL A 298 -11.04 24.72 22.12
N VAL A 299 -11.54 23.53 22.44
CA VAL A 299 -12.81 23.39 23.18
C VAL A 299 -12.66 23.94 24.60
N MET A 300 -11.54 23.66 25.29
CA MET A 300 -11.25 24.23 26.62
C MET A 300 -11.21 25.77 26.58
N LEU A 301 -10.63 26.35 25.51
CA LEU A 301 -10.62 27.79 25.30
C LEU A 301 -12.03 28.34 25.10
N SER A 302 -12.90 27.66 24.35
CA SER A 302 -14.26 28.17 24.09
C SER A 302 -15.08 28.41 25.36
N TRP A 303 -15.05 27.50 26.34
CA TRP A 303 -15.80 27.68 27.60
C TRP A 303 -15.08 28.57 28.60
N SER A 304 -13.80 28.91 28.36
CA SER A 304 -13.11 29.96 29.14
C SER A 304 -13.78 31.33 28.93
N SER A 305 -14.51 31.52 27.83
CA SER A 305 -15.28 32.73 27.55
C SER A 305 -16.32 33.06 28.62
N PHE A 306 -16.88 32.06 29.31
CA PHE A 306 -17.86 32.25 30.40
C PHE A 306 -17.26 32.92 31.65
N TRP A 307 -15.93 32.92 31.77
CA TRP A 307 -15.21 33.57 32.86
C TRP A 307 -14.90 35.05 32.58
N LEU A 308 -14.87 35.44 31.30
CA LEU A 308 -14.68 36.84 30.89
C LEU A 308 -15.91 37.66 31.26
N GLY A 309 -15.78 38.89 31.72
CA GLY A 309 -16.94 39.76 31.98
C GLY A 309 -17.74 40.06 30.71
N LEU A 310 -19.06 40.28 30.83
CA LEU A 310 -19.91 40.67 29.70
C LEU A 310 -19.59 42.06 29.14
N ASP A 311 -18.82 42.85 29.86
CA ASP A 311 -18.36 44.17 29.41
C ASP A 311 -17.32 44.06 28.28
N ALA A 312 -16.63 42.91 28.19
CA ALA A 312 -15.65 42.60 27.15
C ALA A 312 -16.27 41.81 25.97
N VAL A 313 -17.40 42.28 25.44
CA VAL A 313 -18.07 41.73 24.24
C VAL A 313 -17.09 41.41 23.09
N PRO A 314 -16.20 42.32 22.66
CA PRO A 314 -15.29 42.02 21.56
C PRO A 314 -14.34 40.86 21.87
N GLY A 315 -13.95 40.68 23.14
CA GLY A 315 -13.12 39.55 23.58
C GLY A 315 -13.85 38.21 23.48
N ARG A 316 -15.08 38.13 24.00
CA ARG A 316 -15.88 36.90 23.97
C ARG A 316 -16.20 36.45 22.53
N VAL A 317 -16.67 37.37 21.68
CA VAL A 317 -17.02 37.06 20.27
C VAL A 317 -15.80 36.61 19.49
N THR A 318 -14.70 37.36 19.59
CA THR A 318 -13.48 37.05 18.83
C THR A 318 -12.92 35.70 19.23
N LEU A 319 -12.90 35.37 20.53
CA LEU A 319 -12.44 34.07 21.02
C LEU A 319 -13.28 32.93 20.42
N LEU A 320 -14.61 33.01 20.51
CA LEU A 320 -15.52 31.94 20.08
C LEU A 320 -15.51 31.74 18.56
N VAL A 321 -15.54 32.83 17.79
CA VAL A 321 -15.46 32.78 16.32
C VAL A 321 -14.10 32.24 15.87
N THR A 322 -13.01 32.66 16.52
CA THR A 322 -11.66 32.13 16.23
C THR A 322 -11.60 30.63 16.51
N CYS A 323 -12.11 30.17 17.66
CA CYS A 323 -12.14 28.74 17.99
C CYS A 323 -12.92 27.92 16.94
N MET A 324 -14.06 28.44 16.47
CA MET A 324 -14.87 27.78 15.45
C MET A 324 -14.10 27.68 14.13
N LEU A 325 -13.50 28.79 13.68
CA LEU A 325 -12.68 28.82 12.48
C LEU A 325 -11.49 27.86 12.58
N THR A 326 -10.83 27.78 13.73
CA THR A 326 -9.71 26.86 13.98
C THR A 326 -10.15 25.41 13.83
N LEU A 327 -11.27 25.00 14.44
CA LEU A 327 -11.77 23.62 14.30
C LEU A 327 -12.18 23.29 12.86
N VAL A 328 -12.83 24.21 12.15
CA VAL A 328 -13.21 24.01 10.73
C VAL A 328 -11.96 23.89 9.84
N THR A 329 -10.94 24.71 10.11
CA THR A 329 -9.66 24.66 9.39
C THR A 329 -8.94 23.33 9.64
N MET A 330 -8.86 22.90 10.90
CA MET A 330 -8.29 21.60 11.25
C MET A 330 -9.04 20.44 10.59
N PHE A 331 -10.37 20.48 10.61
CA PHE A 331 -11.20 19.45 9.98
C PHE A 331 -10.97 19.35 8.46
N THR A 332 -10.80 20.50 7.81
CA THR A 332 -10.50 20.56 6.37
C THR A 332 -9.11 20.01 6.08
N GLY A 333 -8.11 20.33 6.91
CA GLY A 333 -6.76 19.77 6.77
C GLY A 333 -6.72 18.25 6.97
N LEU A 334 -7.47 17.69 7.92
CA LEU A 334 -7.49 16.24 8.14
C LEU A 334 -8.16 15.45 6.99
N ARG A 335 -9.03 16.11 6.22
CA ARG A 335 -9.70 15.51 5.07
C ARG A 335 -8.83 15.46 3.81
N THR A 336 -7.71 16.18 3.76
CA THR A 336 -6.78 16.08 2.62
C THR A 336 -5.89 14.85 2.72
N ASP A 337 -5.69 14.31 3.92
CA ASP A 337 -4.79 13.18 4.17
C ASP A 337 -5.42 11.81 3.86
N ILE A 338 -6.74 11.76 3.68
CA ILE A 338 -7.51 10.52 3.54
C ILE A 338 -8.48 10.71 2.37
N PRO A 339 -8.63 9.72 1.48
CA PRO A 339 -9.63 9.81 0.42
C PRO A 339 -11.04 10.00 0.97
N PRO A 340 -11.92 10.67 0.21
CA PRO A 340 -13.32 10.79 0.58
C PRO A 340 -13.98 9.41 0.60
N VAL A 341 -14.48 9.00 1.77
CA VAL A 341 -15.29 7.80 1.96
C VAL A 341 -16.74 8.17 2.27
N ALA A 342 -17.67 7.32 1.86
CA ALA A 342 -19.11 7.58 1.99
C ALA A 342 -19.65 7.43 3.43
N TYR A 343 -18.95 6.68 4.29
CA TYR A 343 -19.35 6.46 5.68
C TYR A 343 -18.68 7.45 6.65
N VAL A 344 -19.31 7.63 7.81
CA VAL A 344 -18.81 8.49 8.89
C VAL A 344 -17.66 7.80 9.61
N LYS A 345 -16.51 8.47 9.72
CA LYS A 345 -15.34 7.98 10.46
C LYS A 345 -15.41 8.40 11.93
N ALA A 346 -14.76 7.66 12.82
CA ALA A 346 -14.65 8.03 14.24
C ALA A 346 -14.08 9.45 14.43
N LEU A 347 -13.05 9.80 13.64
CA LEU A 347 -12.49 11.16 13.63
C LEU A 347 -13.50 12.24 13.20
N ASP A 348 -14.37 11.95 12.22
CA ASP A 348 -15.39 12.90 11.77
C ASP A 348 -16.39 13.18 12.91
N LEU A 349 -16.76 12.14 13.67
CA LEU A 349 -17.63 12.26 14.84
C LEU A 349 -16.97 13.11 15.94
N TRP A 350 -15.69 12.90 16.23
CA TRP A 350 -14.94 13.71 17.19
C TRP A 350 -14.96 15.19 16.82
N MET A 351 -14.57 15.52 15.59
CA MET A 351 -14.50 16.91 15.12
C MET A 351 -15.88 17.56 15.09
N ALA A 352 -16.93 16.82 14.69
CA ALA A 352 -18.31 17.31 14.71
C ALA A 352 -18.78 17.67 16.13
N ILE A 353 -18.46 16.83 17.12
CA ILE A 353 -18.82 17.09 18.52
C ILE A 353 -18.06 18.29 19.06
N CYS A 354 -16.73 18.39 18.82
CA CYS A 354 -15.96 19.56 19.19
C CYS A 354 -16.53 20.86 18.60
N MET A 355 -16.89 20.86 17.32
CA MET A 355 -17.52 22.01 16.65
C MET A 355 -18.89 22.34 17.27
N LEU A 356 -19.69 21.33 17.62
CA LEU A 356 -20.98 21.53 18.29
C LEU A 356 -20.82 22.20 19.66
N PHE A 357 -19.81 21.82 20.45
CA PHE A 357 -19.53 22.44 21.75
C PHE A 357 -19.14 23.93 21.59
N VAL A 358 -18.27 24.26 20.64
CA VAL A 358 -17.90 25.66 20.37
C VAL A 358 -19.09 26.46 19.85
N PHE A 359 -19.90 25.87 18.97
CA PHE A 359 -21.13 26.50 18.48
C PHE A 359 -22.15 26.74 19.60
N ALA A 360 -22.30 25.79 20.52
CA ALA A 360 -23.17 25.94 21.68
C ALA A 360 -22.68 27.07 22.62
N ALA A 361 -21.36 27.23 22.80
CA ALA A 361 -20.81 28.35 23.57
C ALA A 361 -21.05 29.71 22.87
N LEU A 362 -20.98 29.76 21.53
CA LEU A 362 -21.36 30.94 20.75
C LEU A 362 -22.86 31.28 20.88
N ALA A 363 -23.72 30.27 20.80
CA ALA A 363 -25.16 30.44 20.97
C ALA A 363 -25.51 30.93 22.38
N GLU A 364 -24.84 30.39 23.40
CA GLU A 364 -24.99 30.83 24.79
C GLU A 364 -24.63 32.31 24.93
N PHE A 365 -23.50 32.75 24.36
CA PHE A 365 -23.11 34.15 24.39
C PHE A 365 -24.16 35.08 23.76
N ILE A 366 -24.73 34.69 22.61
CA ILE A 366 -25.79 35.47 21.94
C ILE A 366 -27.03 35.56 22.84
N ILE A 367 -27.45 34.46 23.45
CA ILE A 367 -28.59 34.40 24.36
C ILE A 367 -28.36 35.29 25.58
N VAL A 368 -27.20 35.16 26.24
CA VAL A 368 -26.82 35.95 27.42
C VAL A 368 -26.80 37.44 27.06
N ARG A 369 -26.29 37.81 25.88
CA ARG A 369 -26.26 39.20 25.42
C ARG A 369 -27.65 39.78 25.19
N VAL A 370 -28.54 39.04 24.52
CA VAL A 370 -29.93 39.49 24.29
C VAL A 370 -30.68 39.64 25.61
N LEU A 371 -30.48 38.72 26.56
CA LEU A 371 -31.07 38.81 27.90
C LEU A 371 -30.54 40.00 28.69
N GLN A 372 -29.25 40.31 28.58
CA GLN A 372 -28.64 41.49 29.19
C GLN A 372 -29.28 42.78 28.64
N GLU A 373 -29.41 42.90 27.32
CA GLU A 373 -29.98 44.08 26.68
C GLU A 373 -31.46 44.28 27.07
N ASN A 374 -32.26 43.21 27.03
CA ASN A 374 -33.65 43.23 27.48
C ASN A 374 -33.78 43.64 28.95
N TYR A 375 -32.93 43.11 29.85
CA TYR A 375 -32.93 43.50 31.25
C TYR A 375 -32.61 44.99 31.45
N GLN A 376 -31.65 45.54 30.71
CA GLN A 376 -31.31 46.96 30.77
C GLN A 376 -32.46 47.86 30.28
N LEU A 377 -33.18 47.44 29.24
CA LEU A 377 -34.37 48.15 28.74
C LEU A 377 -35.49 48.16 29.78
N THR A 378 -35.82 47.00 30.37
CA THR A 378 -36.85 46.91 31.42
C THR A 378 -36.48 47.73 32.66
N LYS A 379 -35.21 47.72 33.07
CA LYS A 379 -34.72 48.53 34.20
C LYS A 379 -34.84 50.03 33.94
N LYS A 380 -34.54 50.50 32.72
CA LYS A 380 -34.74 51.91 32.32
C LYS A 380 -36.21 52.31 32.35
N GLN A 381 -37.11 51.47 31.84
CA GLN A 381 -38.55 51.73 31.89
C GLN A 381 -39.08 51.80 33.32
N ARG A 382 -38.67 50.86 34.20
CA ARG A 382 -39.06 50.87 35.61
C ARG A 382 -38.59 52.13 36.35
N ASN A 383 -37.34 52.55 36.12
CA ASN A 383 -36.78 53.76 36.71
C ASN A 383 -37.45 55.05 36.19
N SER A 384 -37.87 55.06 34.92
CA SER A 384 -38.63 56.18 34.34
C SER A 384 -40.02 56.28 35.00
N ASN A 385 -40.73 55.16 35.11
CA ASN A 385 -42.04 55.12 35.77
C ASN A 385 -41.96 55.53 37.24
N SER A 386 -40.97 55.06 38.00
CA SER A 386 -40.80 55.47 39.40
C SER A 386 -40.46 56.95 39.56
N ARG A 387 -39.72 57.57 38.61
CA ARG A 387 -39.45 59.02 38.64
C ARG A 387 -40.70 59.84 38.31
N VAL A 388 -41.52 59.39 37.36
CA VAL A 388 -42.80 60.03 37.04
C VAL A 388 -43.74 59.94 38.25
N GLU A 389 -43.83 58.78 38.89
CA GLU A 389 -44.65 58.57 40.09
C GLU A 389 -44.19 59.44 41.28
N THR A 390 -42.88 59.58 41.48
CA THR A 390 -42.31 60.42 42.56
C THR A 390 -42.39 61.91 42.26
N ALA A 391 -42.34 62.32 40.99
CA ALA A 391 -42.53 63.72 40.58
C ALA A 391 -44.01 64.16 40.61
N MET A 392 -44.96 63.21 40.60
CA MET A 392 -46.39 63.46 40.56
C MET A 392 -47.07 63.49 41.95
N THR A 393 -46.32 63.35 43.04
CA THR A 393 -46.82 63.53 44.41
C THR A 393 -45.96 64.51 45.21
N PRO A 394 -46.45 65.76 45.39
CA PRO A 394 -46.90 66.14 46.74
C PRO A 394 -48.37 66.61 46.91
N TRP A 395 -49.24 66.56 45.89
CA TRP A 395 -50.54 67.27 45.96
C TRP A 395 -51.83 66.53 45.57
N TYR A 396 -51.88 65.19 45.57
CA TYR A 396 -53.18 64.51 45.36
C TYR A 396 -53.49 63.51 46.47
N ILE A 397 -54.14 64.03 47.51
CA ILE A 397 -54.98 63.25 48.41
C ILE A 397 -56.30 62.95 47.69
N ASN A 398 -56.52 61.65 47.47
CA ASN A 398 -57.82 60.98 47.39
C ASN A 398 -58.80 61.39 46.27
N ARG A 399 -59.02 60.50 45.29
CA ARG A 399 -60.35 60.26 44.71
C ARG A 399 -60.40 58.93 43.94
N ASN A 400 -61.26 58.05 44.43
CA ASN A 400 -61.99 56.96 43.79
C ASN A 400 -61.56 56.49 42.40
N ASP A 401 -61.17 55.21 42.37
CA ASP A 401 -61.64 54.17 41.46
C ASP A 401 -61.80 54.57 39.98
N GLN A 402 -60.67 54.61 39.29
CA GLN A 402 -60.62 54.27 37.88
C GLN A 402 -59.41 53.38 37.64
N LYS A 403 -59.70 52.09 37.43
CA LYS A 403 -58.78 51.08 36.92
C LYS A 403 -58.07 51.62 35.68
N VAL A 404 -56.87 52.18 35.87
CA VAL A 404 -55.88 52.25 34.80
C VAL A 404 -55.53 50.79 34.52
N ARG A 405 -56.05 50.27 33.41
CA ARG A 405 -55.58 49.00 32.84
C ARG A 405 -54.11 49.22 32.50
N GLU A 406 -53.22 48.85 33.41
CA GLU A 406 -51.85 48.51 33.06
C GLU A 406 -51.94 47.48 31.94
N CYS A 407 -51.53 47.86 30.73
CA CYS A 407 -51.10 46.89 29.74
C CYS A 407 -49.87 46.19 30.31
N LYS A 408 -50.10 45.16 31.14
CA LYS A 408 -49.12 44.11 31.40
C LYS A 408 -48.88 43.41 30.07
N GLY A 409 -47.92 43.92 29.30
CA GLY A 409 -47.28 43.12 28.29
C GLY A 409 -46.69 41.90 29.01
N GLU A 410 -47.31 40.74 28.81
CA GLU A 410 -46.80 39.46 29.27
C GLU A 410 -45.49 39.16 28.54
N GLY A 411 -44.40 39.74 29.03
CA GLY A 411 -43.06 39.22 28.77
C GLY A 411 -42.98 37.85 29.41
N PHE A 412 -43.07 36.80 28.59
CA PHE A 412 -43.10 35.39 28.98
C PHE A 412 -41.90 34.93 29.84
N VAL A 413 -40.83 35.73 29.94
CA VAL A 413 -39.60 35.37 30.67
C VAL A 413 -39.34 36.32 31.84
N ARG A 414 -39.32 35.78 33.06
CA ARG A 414 -38.94 36.51 34.28
C ARG A 414 -37.42 36.73 34.28
N LEU A 415 -36.98 37.96 34.02
CA LEU A 415 -35.55 38.32 33.85
C LEU A 415 -34.77 38.46 35.18
N SER A 416 -35.45 38.73 36.30
CA SER A 416 -34.86 38.70 37.64
C SER A 416 -35.85 38.21 38.70
N TRP A 417 -35.32 37.62 39.77
CA TRP A 417 -36.10 37.19 40.93
C TRP A 417 -35.34 37.44 42.23
N THR A 418 -36.08 37.64 43.31
CA THR A 418 -35.49 37.83 44.65
C THR A 418 -35.41 36.50 45.38
N ASN A 419 -34.26 36.22 45.98
CA ASN A 419 -34.07 35.05 46.83
C ASN A 419 -34.74 35.28 48.20
N LYS A 420 -34.90 34.21 49.00
CA LYS A 420 -35.45 34.28 50.37
C LYS A 420 -34.66 35.24 51.29
N ASN A 421 -33.42 35.57 50.93
CA ASN A 421 -32.52 36.47 51.65
C ASN A 421 -32.60 37.93 51.17
N GLY A 422 -33.47 38.26 50.21
CA GLY A 422 -33.65 39.62 49.68
C GLY A 422 -32.70 40.03 48.54
N GLU A 423 -31.76 39.17 48.13
CA GLU A 423 -30.84 39.44 47.02
C GLU A 423 -31.53 39.27 45.65
N GLU A 424 -31.35 40.24 44.75
CA GLU A 424 -31.84 40.17 43.36
C GLU A 424 -30.90 39.30 42.51
N LYS A 425 -31.39 38.16 42.05
CA LYS A 425 -30.72 37.29 41.08
C LYS A 425 -31.11 37.67 39.66
N ILE A 426 -30.12 37.80 38.79
CA ILE A 426 -30.31 38.15 37.39
C ILE A 426 -30.12 36.90 36.53
N LEU A 427 -31.05 36.64 35.63
CA LEU A 427 -31.11 35.40 34.84
C LEU A 427 -29.82 35.15 34.04
N TRP A 428 -29.28 36.17 33.38
CA TRP A 428 -28.07 36.04 32.55
C TRP A 428 -26.81 35.69 33.36
N CYS A 429 -26.69 36.19 34.60
CA CYS A 429 -25.58 35.83 35.51
C CYS A 429 -25.64 34.35 35.91
N GLU A 430 -26.85 33.83 36.13
CA GLU A 430 -27.04 32.43 36.49
C GLU A 430 -26.78 31.52 35.29
N ILE A 431 -27.15 31.92 34.06
CA ILE A 431 -26.82 31.17 32.84
C ILE A 431 -25.30 31.04 32.71
N ASP A 432 -24.54 32.14 32.74
CA ASP A 432 -23.06 32.10 32.70
C ASP A 432 -22.51 31.20 33.83
N ARG A 433 -23.10 31.22 35.04
CA ARG A 433 -22.68 30.39 36.18
C ARG A 433 -22.92 28.90 35.94
N PHE A 434 -24.08 28.53 35.40
CA PHE A 434 -24.38 27.14 35.07
C PHE A 434 -23.53 26.65 33.89
N SER A 435 -23.36 27.46 32.85
CA SER A 435 -22.52 27.15 31.68
C SER A 435 -21.09 26.78 32.07
N ARG A 436 -20.51 27.46 33.08
CA ARG A 436 -19.16 27.17 33.61
C ARG A 436 -18.96 25.73 34.10
N SER A 437 -20.00 25.10 34.64
CA SER A 437 -19.91 23.72 35.14
C SER A 437 -20.45 22.71 34.14
N ILE A 438 -21.52 23.06 33.42
CA ILE A 438 -22.22 22.17 32.50
C ILE A 438 -21.36 21.80 31.29
N PHE A 439 -20.73 22.78 30.65
CA PHE A 439 -19.93 22.53 29.44
C PHE A 439 -18.73 21.59 29.69
N PRO A 440 -17.87 21.85 30.71
CA PRO A 440 -16.79 20.93 31.04
C PRO A 440 -17.29 19.53 31.46
N ALA A 441 -18.39 19.46 32.23
CA ALA A 441 -18.94 18.17 32.67
C ALA A 441 -19.42 17.32 31.49
N PHE A 442 -20.15 17.91 30.53
CA PHE A 442 -20.59 17.20 29.33
C PHE A 442 -19.42 16.81 28.43
N PHE A 443 -18.38 17.64 28.33
CA PHE A 443 -17.21 17.29 27.53
C PHE A 443 -16.38 16.16 28.17
N ILE A 444 -16.24 16.15 29.50
CA ILE A 444 -15.61 15.04 30.22
C ILE A 444 -16.45 13.76 30.08
N LEU A 445 -17.78 13.85 30.15
CA LEU A 445 -18.66 12.71 29.89
C LEU A 445 -18.45 12.17 28.47
N PHE A 446 -18.42 13.06 27.47
CA PHE A 446 -18.13 12.68 26.09
C PHE A 446 -16.77 11.97 25.96
N MET A 447 -15.71 12.51 26.55
CA MET A 447 -14.37 11.90 26.59
C MET A 447 -14.40 10.50 27.21
N SER A 448 -15.13 10.34 28.32
CA SER A 448 -15.26 9.07 29.04
C SER A 448 -16.03 7.99 28.27
N ILE A 449 -16.83 8.39 27.27
CA ILE A 449 -17.58 7.46 26.42
C ILE A 449 -16.82 7.19 25.11
N TYR A 450 -16.28 8.24 24.48
CA TYR A 450 -15.64 8.17 23.17
C TYR A 450 -14.38 7.29 23.18
N TRP A 451 -13.47 7.51 24.15
CA TRP A 451 -12.20 6.77 24.18
C TRP A 451 -12.37 5.28 24.45
N PRO A 452 -13.17 4.84 25.44
CA PRO A 452 -13.40 3.41 25.63
C PRO A 452 -14.04 2.73 24.42
N LEU A 453 -15.01 3.38 23.77
CA LEU A 453 -15.62 2.84 22.54
C LEU A 453 -14.61 2.63 21.40
N LEU A 454 -13.57 3.48 21.33
CA LEU A 454 -12.55 3.42 20.30
C LEU A 454 -11.37 2.50 20.65
N VAL A 455 -11.10 2.26 21.94
CA VAL A 455 -9.96 1.44 22.43
C VAL A 455 -10.32 -0.01 22.74
N LEU A 456 -11.56 -0.30 23.14
CA LEU A 456 -12.00 -1.66 23.52
C LEU A 456 -12.24 -2.61 22.32
N ARG A 457 -11.88 -2.20 21.10
CA ARG A 457 -11.93 -3.02 19.88
C ARG A 457 -10.57 -3.00 19.21
#